data_AF-A0AAV2Z4G9-F1
#
_entry.id   AF-A0AAV2Z4G9-F1
#
_cell.length_a   1.000
_cell.length_b   1.000
_cell.length_c   1.000
_cell.angle_alpha   90.00
_cell.angle_beta   90.00
_cell.angle_gamma   90.00
#
_symmetry.space_group_name_H-M   'P 1'
#
loop_
_entity.id
_entity.type
_entity.pdbx_description
1 polymer ?
#
loop_
_entity_poly.entity_id
_entity_poly.type
_entity_poly.pdbx_seq_one_letter_code
_entity_poly.pdbx_strand_id
1 'polypeptide(L)'
;MFYMASTISPQRSMALLWLCVVLAVTWSAWLPPIIAKGNKFFYSDSGLEFRIKGMVYSPQPNNGDMAKVENYDWTADDHESVWQTHLAIMAELGVNTIRLYSVDPSKSHDKFMCACSKLGMYVLVGMSAPCKNCALLDKMPPTCYPDALFSRMQMVYNAFAVYDNTLGFSVANENNLLRSLVEDGTQTLQCAKALLRDVRNYASSCGETLRQVPIGLDLADVLPRNRWIQYYDCIAEDNEFTRAEWLGFNPYVECDTKTRFKYTQSTALQVLMKEYKESDYSRPIMFGEFGCNLGVNTIDGWQCQRQFNDARWMNEERDMTDRIVGGSVFEFTTEKSHLRNQSVTKGKDPGKYGVGYFSPDDCDHDTTPCTFQPYPEFENLKEAYTKTKNSTLSINDFVPALKAALRCPRLIPTELRKTPDVPLLNCSARMPKCDGFKSNNGPKDQARVVKVGDKLAPTREALAVKQVRAAVEGSIGSGSSFSAATNLAHDPTTTVMALLVLIALI
;
A
#
# COMPACT_ATOMS: atom_id res chain seq x y z
N MET A 1 21.31 -77.81 18.28
CA MET A 1 22.68 -78.25 17.98
C MET A 1 22.87 -78.19 16.47
N PHE A 2 23.89 -77.45 16.02
CA PHE A 2 24.49 -77.34 14.67
C PHE A 2 23.62 -76.74 13.52
N TYR A 3 23.95 -75.55 12.98
CA TYR A 3 25.02 -75.18 12.01
C TYR A 3 24.84 -75.90 10.65
N MET A 4 24.94 -75.32 9.44
CA MET A 4 25.55 -74.08 8.93
C MET A 4 25.22 -73.92 7.41
N ALA A 5 25.42 -72.70 6.87
CA ALA A 5 25.91 -72.31 5.53
C ALA A 5 25.23 -72.85 4.24
N SER A 6 24.60 -72.00 3.41
CA SER A 6 25.16 -71.05 2.40
C SER A 6 25.64 -71.72 1.10
N THR A 7 25.05 -71.34 -0.04
CA THR A 7 25.78 -70.87 -1.27
C THR A 7 24.84 -70.39 -2.41
N ILE A 8 25.02 -69.11 -2.79
CA ILE A 8 25.25 -68.56 -4.16
C ILE A 8 24.13 -68.57 -5.25
N SER A 9 23.56 -67.38 -5.52
CA SER A 9 23.55 -66.53 -6.76
C SER A 9 23.42 -67.17 -8.17
N PRO A 10 22.97 -66.49 -9.28
CA PRO A 10 22.76 -65.04 -9.47
C PRO A 10 21.58 -64.57 -10.37
N GLN A 11 21.45 -63.23 -10.45
CA GLN A 11 20.97 -62.40 -11.57
C GLN A 11 19.46 -62.29 -11.86
N ARG A 12 18.92 -61.11 -11.54
CA ARG A 12 18.45 -60.14 -12.55
C ARG A 12 18.34 -58.74 -11.94
N SER A 13 19.31 -57.90 -12.27
CA SER A 13 19.33 -56.48 -11.96
C SER A 13 18.39 -55.73 -12.92
N MET A 14 17.33 -55.10 -12.42
CA MET A 14 16.70 -53.95 -13.05
C MET A 14 16.82 -52.78 -12.08
N ALA A 15 17.80 -51.91 -12.31
CA ALA A 15 17.90 -50.63 -11.66
C ALA A 15 17.04 -49.62 -12.44
N LEU A 16 15.88 -49.28 -11.90
CA LEU A 16 15.12 -48.10 -12.31
C LEU A 16 15.75 -46.87 -11.67
N LEU A 17 16.55 -46.13 -12.44
CA LEU A 17 16.99 -44.79 -12.10
C LEU A 17 15.78 -43.84 -12.21
N TRP A 18 15.17 -43.53 -11.06
CA TRP A 18 14.27 -42.39 -10.94
C TRP A 18 15.10 -41.10 -10.97
N LEU A 19 15.15 -40.47 -12.13
CA LEU A 19 15.69 -39.12 -12.28
C LEU A 19 14.64 -38.14 -11.71
N CYS A 20 14.68 -37.86 -10.41
CA CYS A 20 13.96 -36.74 -9.82
C CYS A 20 14.60 -35.44 -10.32
N VAL A 21 14.12 -34.92 -11.44
CA VAL A 21 14.37 -33.53 -11.84
C VAL A 21 13.64 -32.64 -10.84
N VAL A 22 14.35 -32.20 -9.80
CA VAL A 22 13.90 -31.07 -8.99
C VAL A 22 13.96 -29.86 -9.90
N LEU A 23 12.83 -29.50 -10.52
CA LEU A 23 12.66 -28.17 -11.09
C LEU A 23 12.79 -27.19 -9.92
N ALA A 24 13.97 -26.60 -9.78
CA ALA A 24 14.18 -25.46 -8.91
C ALA A 24 13.29 -24.34 -9.46
N VAL A 25 12.09 -24.21 -8.91
CA VAL A 25 11.26 -23.02 -9.13
C VAL A 25 12.05 -21.88 -8.50
N THR A 26 12.69 -21.06 -9.33
CA THR A 26 13.33 -19.83 -8.89
C THR A 26 12.23 -18.87 -8.51
N TRP A 27 11.75 -18.94 -7.27
CA TRP A 27 10.88 -17.92 -6.73
C TRP A 27 11.65 -16.60 -6.72
N SER A 28 11.19 -15.62 -7.49
CA SER A 28 11.69 -14.24 -7.39
C SER A 28 11.45 -13.77 -5.96
N ALA A 29 12.48 -13.25 -5.30
CA ALA A 29 12.32 -12.63 -3.99
C ALA A 29 11.52 -11.31 -4.06
N TRP A 30 11.41 -10.71 -5.25
CA TRP A 30 10.59 -9.54 -5.53
C TRP A 30 9.19 -9.93 -6.00
N LEU A 31 8.17 -9.34 -5.37
CA LEU A 31 6.79 -9.44 -5.82
C LEU A 31 6.63 -8.83 -7.22
N PRO A 32 5.75 -9.41 -8.06
CA PRO A 32 5.46 -8.85 -9.37
C PRO A 32 4.86 -7.44 -9.22
N PRO A 33 5.28 -6.44 -10.00
CA PRO A 33 4.66 -5.12 -9.94
C PRO A 33 3.14 -5.15 -10.10
N ILE A 34 2.44 -4.29 -9.37
CA ILE A 34 1.01 -4.05 -9.57
C ILE A 34 0.81 -3.04 -10.70
N ILE A 35 -0.13 -3.34 -11.59
CA ILE A 35 -0.52 -2.51 -12.73
C ILE A 35 -2.00 -2.14 -12.65
N ALA A 36 -2.36 -1.00 -13.20
CA ALA A 36 -3.75 -0.53 -13.23
C ALA A 36 -4.39 -0.75 -14.61
N LYS A 37 -5.65 -1.21 -14.63
CA LYS A 37 -6.52 -1.18 -15.81
C LYS A 37 -7.88 -0.68 -15.38
N GLY A 38 -8.34 0.43 -15.95
CA GLY A 38 -9.57 1.09 -15.49
C GLY A 38 -9.49 1.43 -14.01
N ASN A 39 -10.52 1.04 -13.25
CA ASN A 39 -10.60 1.29 -11.81
C ASN A 39 -10.09 0.13 -10.92
N LYS A 40 -9.29 -0.78 -11.49
CA LYS A 40 -8.78 -1.96 -10.77
C LYS A 40 -7.27 -2.12 -10.89
N PHE A 41 -6.70 -2.82 -9.91
CA PHE A 41 -5.31 -3.22 -9.87
C PHE A 41 -5.16 -4.71 -10.18
N PHE A 42 -4.04 -5.08 -10.79
CA PHE A 42 -3.74 -6.46 -11.17
C PHE A 42 -2.26 -6.76 -10.97
N TYR A 43 -1.93 -8.00 -10.62
CA TYR A 43 -0.56 -8.48 -10.65
C TYR A 43 -0.06 -8.56 -12.10
N SER A 44 1.14 -8.05 -12.37
CA SER A 44 1.69 -7.99 -13.75
C SER A 44 2.05 -9.35 -14.34
N ASP A 45 2.27 -10.37 -13.52
CA ASP A 45 2.63 -11.73 -13.94
C ASP A 45 1.40 -12.61 -14.21
N SER A 46 0.53 -12.78 -13.22
CA SER A 46 -0.64 -13.64 -13.27
C SER A 46 -1.85 -12.97 -13.90
N GLY A 47 -1.88 -11.63 -13.93
CA GLY A 47 -3.02 -10.85 -14.39
C GLY A 47 -4.24 -10.94 -13.47
N LEU A 48 -4.15 -11.53 -12.28
CA LEU A 48 -5.26 -11.59 -11.32
C LEU A 48 -5.43 -10.24 -10.61
N GLU A 49 -6.68 -9.90 -10.28
CA GLU A 49 -7.00 -8.66 -9.56
C GLU A 49 -6.30 -8.64 -8.20
N PHE A 50 -5.57 -7.56 -7.95
CA PHE A 50 -4.98 -7.24 -6.67
C PHE A 50 -5.96 -6.41 -5.84
N ARG A 51 -6.19 -6.82 -4.59
CA ARG A 51 -7.03 -6.09 -3.65
C ARG A 51 -6.27 -5.78 -2.37
N ILE A 52 -6.38 -4.54 -1.92
CA ILE A 52 -5.64 -4.00 -0.78
C ILE A 52 -6.27 -4.50 0.53
N LYS A 53 -5.48 -5.25 1.30
CA LYS A 53 -5.65 -5.55 2.72
C LYS A 53 -4.55 -4.83 3.47
N GLY A 54 -4.74 -3.52 3.64
CA GLY A 54 -3.69 -2.59 4.00
C GLY A 54 -3.63 -2.29 5.50
N MET A 55 -2.50 -1.77 5.94
CA MET A 55 -2.34 -1.23 7.29
C MET A 55 -1.49 0.03 7.25
N VAL A 56 -1.94 1.07 7.96
CA VAL A 56 -1.12 2.26 8.20
C VAL A 56 -0.06 1.92 9.24
N TYR A 57 1.19 2.29 8.94
CA TYR A 57 2.34 1.98 9.78
C TYR A 57 3.15 3.23 10.14
N SER A 58 3.05 3.62 11.40
CA SER A 58 3.83 4.66 12.07
C SER A 58 4.14 4.15 13.49
N PRO A 59 5.22 3.37 13.70
CA PRO A 59 5.52 2.77 15.01
C PRO A 59 6.17 3.81 15.93
N GLN A 60 5.43 4.83 16.36
CA GLN A 60 5.95 5.85 17.27
C GLN A 60 6.23 5.25 18.66
N PRO A 61 7.43 5.46 19.25
CA PRO A 61 7.74 4.98 20.58
C PRO A 61 6.92 5.71 21.65
N ASN A 62 6.86 5.13 22.84
CA ASN A 62 6.13 5.71 23.97
C ASN A 62 6.89 6.83 24.68
N ASN A 63 8.21 6.86 24.57
CA ASN A 63 9.10 7.75 25.32
C ASN A 63 10.31 8.20 24.48
N GLY A 64 11.10 9.12 25.04
CA GLY A 64 12.26 9.72 24.37
C GLY A 64 11.87 10.83 23.39
N ASP A 65 12.88 11.40 22.72
CA ASP A 65 12.66 12.51 21.79
C ASP A 65 11.83 12.09 20.56
N MET A 66 11.99 10.83 20.13
CA MET A 66 11.27 10.28 19.00
C MET A 66 9.76 10.09 19.26
N ALA A 67 9.32 10.04 20.51
CA ALA A 67 7.90 10.00 20.87
C ALA A 67 7.16 11.32 20.60
N LYS A 68 7.86 12.36 20.12
CA LYS A 68 7.29 13.67 19.75
C LYS A 68 7.39 13.97 18.25
N VAL A 69 7.93 13.04 17.47
CA VAL A 69 8.14 13.21 16.04
C VAL A 69 7.10 12.40 15.29
N GLU A 70 6.01 13.07 14.92
CA GLU A 70 4.94 12.47 14.10
C GLU A 70 5.49 12.07 12.73
N ASN A 71 5.03 10.93 12.20
CA ASN A 71 5.37 10.45 10.85
C ASN A 71 6.87 10.30 10.58
N TYR A 72 7.69 9.99 11.60
CA TYR A 72 9.10 9.67 11.39
C TYR A 72 9.28 8.39 10.55
N ASP A 73 10.33 8.34 9.73
CA ASP A 73 10.64 7.17 8.91
C ASP A 73 11.34 6.07 9.73
N TRP A 74 10.52 5.21 10.32
CA TRP A 74 10.97 3.97 10.98
C TRP A 74 11.23 2.82 10.02
N THR A 75 11.11 3.02 8.70
CA THR A 75 11.27 1.95 7.69
C THR A 75 12.65 1.92 7.06
N ALA A 76 13.51 2.89 7.37
CA ALA A 76 14.91 2.85 6.97
C ALA A 76 15.63 1.59 7.49
N ASP A 77 16.63 1.10 6.76
CA ASP A 77 17.39 -0.10 7.10
C ASP A 77 18.14 0.02 8.44
N ASP A 78 18.41 1.25 8.88
CA ASP A 78 19.01 1.56 10.19
C ASP A 78 18.08 1.13 11.35
N HIS A 79 16.78 0.97 11.10
CA HIS A 79 15.75 0.62 12.09
C HIS A 79 15.29 -0.84 11.98
N GLU A 80 16.08 -1.72 11.35
CA GLU A 80 15.73 -3.13 11.12
C GLU A 80 15.24 -3.87 12.37
N SER A 81 15.90 -3.64 13.51
CA SER A 81 15.53 -4.23 14.80
C SER A 81 14.14 -3.83 15.28
N VAL A 82 13.61 -2.69 14.83
CA VAL A 82 12.27 -2.20 15.16
C VAL A 82 11.23 -2.84 14.25
N TRP A 83 11.37 -2.68 12.93
CA TRP A 83 10.30 -3.04 12.01
C TRP A 83 10.22 -4.54 11.70
N GLN A 84 11.30 -5.32 11.88
CA GLN A 84 11.32 -6.72 11.47
C GLN A 84 10.24 -7.56 12.19
N THR A 85 10.09 -7.38 13.50
CA THR A 85 9.06 -8.07 14.29
C THR A 85 7.66 -7.60 13.91
N HIS A 86 7.49 -6.31 13.61
CA HIS A 86 6.20 -5.74 13.21
C HIS A 86 5.73 -6.30 11.87
N LEU A 87 6.63 -6.49 10.90
CA LEU A 87 6.31 -7.12 9.62
C LEU A 87 5.82 -8.57 9.80
N ALA A 88 6.43 -9.34 10.72
CA ALA A 88 5.96 -10.69 11.01
C ALA A 88 4.53 -10.69 11.59
N ILE A 89 4.22 -9.75 12.49
CA ILE A 89 2.87 -9.57 13.05
C ILE A 89 1.87 -9.17 11.96
N MET A 90 2.23 -8.25 11.07
CA MET A 90 1.37 -7.86 9.94
C MET A 90 1.13 -9.02 8.97
N ALA A 91 2.13 -9.89 8.76
CA ALA A 91 1.98 -11.06 7.91
C ALA A 91 0.99 -12.04 8.53
N GLU A 92 1.04 -12.24 9.85
CA GLU A 92 0.06 -13.04 10.60
C GLU A 92 -1.36 -12.47 10.51
N LEU A 93 -1.51 -11.14 10.53
CA LEU A 93 -2.78 -10.46 10.28
C LEU A 93 -3.32 -10.67 8.86
N GLY A 94 -2.49 -11.11 7.91
CA GLY A 94 -2.86 -11.25 6.51
C GLY A 94 -2.82 -9.93 5.72
N VAL A 95 -2.09 -8.94 6.23
CA VAL A 95 -1.80 -7.66 5.55
C VAL A 95 -0.98 -7.92 4.30
N ASN A 96 -1.34 -7.29 3.19
CA ASN A 96 -0.59 -7.34 1.93
C ASN A 96 -0.13 -5.95 1.44
N THR A 97 -0.44 -4.89 2.17
CA THR A 97 -0.07 -3.52 1.82
C THR A 97 0.25 -2.72 3.08
N ILE A 98 1.39 -2.04 3.10
CA ILE A 98 1.74 -1.08 4.15
C ILE A 98 1.57 0.33 3.58
N ARG A 99 0.85 1.19 4.29
CA ARG A 99 0.73 2.61 3.96
C ARG A 99 1.65 3.41 4.88
N LEU A 100 2.56 4.17 4.29
CA LEU A 100 3.49 5.06 4.98
C LEU A 100 3.12 6.51 4.70
N TYR A 101 3.14 7.37 5.72
CA TYR A 101 2.89 8.81 5.52
C TYR A 101 4.12 9.57 5.03
N SER A 102 5.31 9.11 5.42
CA SER A 102 6.57 9.76 5.09
C SER A 102 7.71 8.74 5.01
N VAL A 103 8.76 9.12 4.30
CA VAL A 103 10.03 8.40 4.17
C VAL A 103 11.20 9.39 4.10
N ASP A 104 12.39 8.99 4.51
CA ASP A 104 13.64 9.72 4.33
C ASP A 104 14.39 9.20 3.10
N PRO A 105 14.30 9.87 1.94
CA PRO A 105 14.93 9.40 0.71
C PRO A 105 16.47 9.44 0.74
N SER A 106 17.09 9.94 1.80
CA SER A 106 18.55 9.88 2.00
C SER A 106 19.03 8.57 2.62
N LYS A 107 18.13 7.76 3.17
CA LYS A 107 18.41 6.47 3.79
C LYS A 107 18.15 5.32 2.85
N SER A 108 18.73 4.16 3.16
CA SER A 108 18.44 2.92 2.46
C SER A 108 17.18 2.27 3.02
N HIS A 109 16.39 1.65 2.16
CA HIS A 109 15.20 0.85 2.51
C HIS A 109 15.26 -0.54 1.85
N ASP A 110 16.44 -0.94 1.36
CA ASP A 110 16.61 -2.18 0.61
C ASP A 110 16.21 -3.40 1.47
N LYS A 111 16.52 -3.40 2.77
CA LYS A 111 16.15 -4.49 3.68
C LYS A 111 14.67 -4.48 4.00
N PHE A 112 14.10 -3.32 4.33
CA PHE A 112 12.66 -3.20 4.64
C PHE A 112 11.81 -3.62 3.45
N MET A 113 12.12 -3.13 2.25
CA MET A 113 11.38 -3.45 1.03
C MET A 113 11.53 -4.92 0.64
N CYS A 114 12.73 -5.50 0.80
CA CYS A 114 12.97 -6.93 0.60
C CYS A 114 12.17 -7.79 1.61
N ALA A 115 12.15 -7.42 2.89
CA ALA A 115 11.39 -8.13 3.92
C ALA A 115 9.88 -8.07 3.64
N CYS A 116 9.35 -6.89 3.28
CA CYS A 116 7.97 -6.73 2.84
C CYS A 116 7.65 -7.65 1.66
N SER A 117 8.51 -7.65 0.63
CA SER A 117 8.34 -8.48 -0.55
C SER A 117 8.28 -9.97 -0.24
N LYS A 118 9.18 -10.47 0.62
CA LYS A 118 9.22 -11.88 1.08
C LYS A 118 7.97 -12.29 1.85
N LEU A 119 7.30 -11.32 2.49
CA LEU A 119 6.06 -11.52 3.23
C LEU A 119 4.79 -11.25 2.39
N GLY A 120 4.93 -11.00 1.08
CA GLY A 120 3.78 -10.73 0.22
C GLY A 120 3.19 -9.33 0.36
N MET A 121 3.96 -8.37 0.88
CA MET A 121 3.54 -7.01 1.14
C MET A 121 4.07 -5.99 0.12
N TYR A 122 3.16 -5.16 -0.36
CA TYR A 122 3.45 -3.94 -1.12
C TYR A 122 3.50 -2.72 -0.20
N VAL A 123 4.08 -1.63 -0.68
CA VAL A 123 4.20 -0.38 0.08
C VAL A 123 3.60 0.80 -0.71
N LEU A 124 2.61 1.48 -0.11
CA LEU A 124 2.07 2.74 -0.58
C LEU A 124 2.82 3.88 0.12
N VAL A 125 3.56 4.69 -0.65
CA VAL A 125 4.54 5.64 -0.11
C VAL A 125 4.00 7.07 -0.14
N GLY A 126 3.75 7.64 1.04
CA GLY A 126 3.53 9.08 1.20
C GLY A 126 4.82 9.86 0.96
N MET A 127 4.74 10.85 0.07
CA MET A 127 5.93 11.62 -0.34
C MET A 127 6.16 12.88 0.50
N SER A 128 5.13 13.31 1.25
CA SER A 128 5.26 14.41 2.22
C SER A 128 6.09 13.97 3.44
N ALA A 129 6.48 14.91 4.31
CA ALA A 129 7.15 14.61 5.58
C ALA A 129 7.01 15.73 6.61
N PRO A 130 7.26 15.42 7.90
CA PRO A 130 7.30 16.39 9.00
C PRO A 130 8.56 17.27 8.97
N CYS A 131 8.93 17.83 7.81
CA CYS A 131 10.02 18.77 7.65
C CYS A 131 9.57 20.07 6.96
N LYS A 132 10.35 21.14 7.16
CA LYS A 132 10.04 22.46 6.60
C LYS A 132 9.93 22.37 5.07
N ASN A 133 8.80 22.83 4.53
CA ASN A 133 8.49 22.81 3.10
C ASN A 133 8.42 21.41 2.47
N CYS A 134 8.27 20.35 3.28
CA CYS A 134 8.15 18.96 2.83
C CYS A 134 6.70 18.48 2.68
N ALA A 135 5.73 19.39 2.75
CA ALA A 135 4.32 19.13 2.53
C ALA A 135 3.66 20.40 1.95
N LEU A 136 2.41 20.26 1.49
CA LEU A 136 1.58 21.43 1.16
C LEU A 136 1.44 22.34 2.38
N LEU A 137 1.59 23.64 2.18
CA LEU A 137 1.48 24.63 3.25
C LEU A 137 0.04 25.12 3.36
N ASP A 138 -0.37 25.44 4.59
CA ASP A 138 -1.64 26.11 4.88
C ASP A 138 -1.61 27.59 4.45
N LYS A 139 -1.58 27.81 3.13
CA LYS A 139 -1.50 29.09 2.41
C LYS A 139 -2.37 29.06 1.16
N MET A 140 -2.64 30.22 0.55
CA MET A 140 -3.27 30.28 -0.77
C MET A 140 -2.28 29.95 -1.90
N PRO A 141 -2.76 29.48 -3.07
CA PRO A 141 -1.93 29.33 -4.27
C PRO A 141 -1.33 30.68 -4.70
N PRO A 142 -0.11 30.68 -5.27
CA PRO A 142 0.77 29.53 -5.52
C PRO A 142 1.61 29.10 -4.30
N THR A 143 1.57 29.87 -3.20
CA THR A 143 2.46 29.75 -2.03
C THR A 143 2.28 28.44 -1.25
N CYS A 144 1.11 27.81 -1.32
CA CYS A 144 0.89 26.49 -0.70
C CYS A 144 1.78 25.37 -1.24
N TYR A 145 2.40 25.54 -2.41
CA TYR A 145 3.32 24.59 -3.00
C TYR A 145 4.72 25.23 -3.05
N PRO A 146 5.56 25.04 -2.03
CA PRO A 146 6.92 25.57 -2.04
C PRO A 146 7.81 24.79 -3.01
N ASP A 147 8.76 25.45 -3.67
CA ASP A 147 9.61 24.84 -4.70
C ASP A 147 10.45 23.66 -4.17
N ALA A 148 10.89 23.75 -2.91
CA ALA A 148 11.58 22.67 -2.20
C ALA A 148 10.76 21.37 -2.10
N LEU A 149 9.43 21.47 -2.12
CA LEU A 149 8.56 20.30 -2.13
C LEU A 149 8.75 19.48 -3.41
N PHE A 150 8.89 20.14 -4.57
CA PHE A 150 9.14 19.42 -5.82
C PHE A 150 10.51 18.73 -5.80
N SER A 151 11.54 19.40 -5.26
CA SER A 151 12.87 18.79 -5.08
C SER A 151 12.78 17.51 -4.23
N ARG A 152 12.03 17.56 -3.12
CA ARG A 152 11.76 16.37 -2.29
C ARG A 152 11.03 15.28 -3.06
N MET A 153 9.99 15.61 -3.84
CA MET A 153 9.23 14.60 -4.57
C MET A 153 10.10 13.84 -5.58
N GLN A 154 11.03 14.54 -6.24
CA GLN A 154 12.01 13.88 -7.12
C GLN A 154 12.89 12.88 -6.35
N MET A 155 13.35 13.24 -5.14
CA MET A 155 14.17 12.37 -4.29
C MET A 155 13.41 11.11 -3.87
N VAL A 156 12.17 11.27 -3.37
CA VAL A 156 11.34 10.14 -2.93
C VAL A 156 11.02 9.21 -4.11
N TYR A 157 10.65 9.76 -5.27
CA TYR A 157 10.38 8.95 -6.46
C TYR A 157 11.62 8.14 -6.87
N ASN A 158 12.79 8.76 -6.94
CA ASN A 158 14.05 8.07 -7.26
C ASN A 158 14.44 6.99 -6.25
N ALA A 159 14.15 7.20 -4.96
CA ALA A 159 14.49 6.28 -3.89
C ALA A 159 13.58 5.04 -3.87
N PHE A 160 12.30 5.18 -4.24
CA PHE A 160 11.31 4.12 -4.06
C PHE A 160 10.77 3.49 -5.36
N ALA A 161 10.81 4.19 -6.51
CA ALA A 161 10.35 3.61 -7.78
C ALA A 161 11.20 2.42 -8.25
N VAL A 162 12.39 2.23 -7.65
CA VAL A 162 13.31 1.12 -7.91
C VAL A 162 12.85 -0.22 -7.34
N TYR A 163 11.89 -0.24 -6.40
CA TYR A 163 11.39 -1.49 -5.82
C TYR A 163 10.13 -1.95 -6.56
N ASP A 164 10.06 -3.23 -6.93
CA ASP A 164 8.92 -3.79 -7.66
C ASP A 164 7.64 -3.82 -6.82
N ASN A 165 7.77 -3.90 -5.48
CA ASN A 165 6.66 -3.90 -4.53
C ASN A 165 6.24 -2.50 -4.02
N THR A 166 6.73 -1.40 -4.58
CA THR A 166 6.11 -0.08 -4.31
C THR A 166 4.77 0.01 -5.07
N LEU A 167 3.65 0.00 -4.35
CA LEU A 167 2.30 0.00 -4.94
C LEU A 167 1.98 1.31 -5.65
N GLY A 168 2.33 2.42 -5.02
CA GLY A 168 1.89 3.75 -5.43
C GLY A 168 2.56 4.85 -4.61
N PHE A 169 2.44 6.08 -5.09
CA PHE A 169 2.89 7.29 -4.40
C PHE A 169 1.72 8.23 -4.10
N SER A 170 1.66 8.74 -2.87
CA SER A 170 0.70 9.75 -2.44
C SER A 170 1.40 11.11 -2.32
N VAL A 171 1.03 12.08 -3.16
CA VAL A 171 1.66 13.42 -3.16
C VAL A 171 1.14 14.33 -2.05
N ALA A 172 -0.04 14.02 -1.51
CA ALA A 172 -0.72 14.78 -0.47
C ALA A 172 -1.66 13.87 0.34
N ASN A 173 -1.81 14.20 1.62
CA ASN A 173 -2.76 13.55 2.52
C ASN A 173 -3.67 14.62 3.12
N GLU A 174 -4.98 14.46 2.96
CA GLU A 174 -6.03 15.27 3.59
C GLU A 174 -5.87 16.79 3.41
N ASN A 175 -5.34 17.23 2.27
CA ASN A 175 -5.11 18.66 2.02
C ASN A 175 -6.42 19.48 1.98
N ASN A 176 -7.57 18.82 1.85
CA ASN A 176 -8.92 19.37 1.98
C ASN A 176 -9.35 19.63 3.45
N LEU A 177 -8.47 19.37 4.42
CA LEU A 177 -8.58 19.85 5.80
C LEU A 177 -7.79 21.15 6.04
N LEU A 178 -6.94 21.59 5.10
CA LEU A 178 -6.29 22.90 5.15
C LEU A 178 -7.32 23.98 4.80
N ARG A 179 -7.91 24.59 5.83
CA ARG A 179 -9.10 25.45 5.72
C ARG A 179 -9.01 26.75 6.52
N SER A 180 -7.81 27.17 6.92
CA SER A 180 -7.63 28.40 7.72
C SER A 180 -7.93 29.68 6.93
N LEU A 181 -7.87 29.62 5.60
CA LEU A 181 -8.13 30.74 4.69
C LEU A 181 -9.39 30.53 3.83
N VAL A 182 -9.77 29.28 3.57
CA VAL A 182 -10.99 28.93 2.83
C VAL A 182 -11.70 27.78 3.52
N GLU A 183 -12.85 28.07 4.14
CA GLU A 183 -13.58 27.17 5.03
C GLU A 183 -14.02 25.86 4.37
N ASP A 184 -14.35 25.90 3.08
CA ASP A 184 -14.85 24.74 2.34
C ASP A 184 -13.77 23.72 1.93
N GLY A 185 -12.53 23.92 2.38
CA GLY A 185 -11.39 23.03 2.16
C GLY A 185 -10.76 23.14 0.77
N THR A 186 -11.20 24.08 -0.08
CA THR A 186 -10.66 24.23 -1.44
C THR A 186 -9.33 24.99 -1.51
N GLN A 187 -8.85 25.49 -0.37
CA GLN A 187 -7.69 26.37 -0.23
C GLN A 187 -6.46 25.91 -1.02
N THR A 188 -6.08 24.63 -0.92
CA THR A 188 -4.81 24.13 -1.48
C THR A 188 -4.98 23.30 -2.74
N LEU A 189 -6.18 23.24 -3.32
CA LEU A 189 -6.50 22.36 -4.46
C LEU A 189 -5.61 22.60 -5.69
N GLN A 190 -5.41 23.86 -6.09
CA GLN A 190 -4.55 24.19 -7.22
C GLN A 190 -3.08 23.80 -6.96
N CYS A 191 -2.60 23.96 -5.72
CA CYS A 191 -1.26 23.55 -5.32
C CYS A 191 -1.11 22.02 -5.37
N ALA A 192 -2.06 21.27 -4.81
CA ALA A 192 -2.06 19.80 -4.82
C ALA A 192 -2.12 19.25 -6.25
N LYS A 193 -2.96 19.82 -7.12
CA LYS A 193 -3.08 19.40 -8.52
C LYS A 193 -1.84 19.77 -9.35
N ALA A 194 -1.21 20.92 -9.09
CA ALA A 194 0.06 21.31 -9.71
C ALA A 194 1.21 20.39 -9.27
N LEU A 195 1.29 20.07 -7.97
CA LEU A 195 2.25 19.13 -7.42
C LEU A 195 2.08 17.74 -8.05
N LEU A 196 0.85 17.21 -8.09
CA LEU A 196 0.52 15.96 -8.77
C LEU A 196 1.00 15.95 -10.23
N ARG A 197 0.70 17.02 -10.98
CA ARG A 197 1.16 17.19 -12.36
C ARG A 197 2.67 17.10 -12.47
N ASP A 198 3.39 17.83 -11.63
CA ASP A 198 4.85 17.92 -11.69
C ASP A 198 5.51 16.59 -11.31
N VAL A 199 5.01 15.88 -10.29
CA VAL A 199 5.52 14.56 -9.90
C VAL A 199 5.26 13.53 -10.99
N ARG A 200 4.06 13.50 -11.58
CA ARG A 200 3.75 12.59 -12.70
C ARG A 200 4.59 12.88 -13.94
N ASN A 201 4.84 14.16 -14.23
CA ASN A 201 5.68 14.56 -15.35
C ASN A 201 7.17 14.19 -15.12
N TYR A 202 7.69 14.38 -13.91
CA TYR A 202 9.01 13.88 -13.52
C TYR A 202 9.12 12.36 -13.63
N ALA A 203 8.13 11.63 -13.10
CA ALA A 203 8.05 10.17 -13.20
C ALA A 203 8.06 9.66 -14.65
N SER A 204 7.32 10.34 -15.54
CA SER A 204 7.33 10.08 -16.97
C SER A 204 8.71 10.31 -17.59
N SER A 205 9.42 11.39 -17.22
CA SER A 205 10.79 11.64 -17.70
C SER A 205 11.78 10.53 -17.31
N CYS A 206 11.46 9.77 -16.26
CA CYS A 206 12.25 8.63 -15.79
C CYS A 206 11.83 7.27 -16.38
N GLY A 207 10.87 7.25 -17.31
CA GLY A 207 10.30 6.01 -17.85
C GLY A 207 11.26 5.10 -18.62
N GLU A 208 12.48 5.54 -18.92
CA GLU A 208 13.54 4.70 -19.50
C GLU A 208 14.31 3.88 -18.46
N THR A 209 14.44 4.37 -17.22
CA THR A 209 15.25 3.74 -16.18
C THR A 209 14.42 3.18 -15.04
N LEU A 210 13.26 3.78 -14.74
CA LEU A 210 12.36 3.39 -13.66
C LEU A 210 11.01 2.90 -14.22
N ARG A 211 10.42 1.92 -13.54
CA ARG A 211 9.04 1.52 -13.83
C ARG A 211 8.06 2.66 -13.52
N GLN A 212 6.93 2.67 -14.22
CA GLN A 212 5.87 3.64 -13.96
C GLN A 212 5.01 3.20 -12.77
N VAL A 213 5.25 3.83 -11.61
CA VAL A 213 4.47 3.62 -10.39
C VAL A 213 3.29 4.60 -10.35
N PRO A 214 2.04 4.15 -10.09
CA PRO A 214 0.89 5.04 -10.03
C PRO A 214 1.01 6.13 -8.96
N ILE A 215 0.71 7.38 -9.34
CA ILE A 215 0.77 8.54 -8.45
C ILE A 215 -0.63 9.13 -8.24
N GLY A 216 -1.01 9.28 -6.98
CA GLY A 216 -2.30 9.80 -6.55
C GLY A 216 -2.18 10.58 -5.25
N LEU A 217 -3.27 10.65 -4.51
CA LEU A 217 -3.35 11.36 -3.23
C LEU A 217 -4.50 10.81 -2.39
N ASP A 218 -4.39 11.01 -1.08
CA ASP A 218 -5.40 10.66 -0.11
C ASP A 218 -6.14 11.92 0.39
N LEU A 219 -7.44 11.80 0.56
CA LEU A 219 -8.33 12.89 0.95
C LEU A 219 -9.09 12.53 2.23
N ALA A 220 -9.33 13.55 3.06
CA ALA A 220 -10.27 13.40 4.15
C ALA A 220 -11.68 13.21 3.58
N ASP A 221 -12.53 12.52 4.32
CA ASP A 221 -13.89 12.19 3.93
C ASP A 221 -14.86 13.40 4.06
N VAL A 222 -14.63 14.44 3.26
CA VAL A 222 -15.37 15.70 3.31
C VAL A 222 -16.44 15.74 2.21
N LEU A 223 -17.69 16.04 2.59
CA LEU A 223 -18.79 16.22 1.65
C LEU A 223 -18.74 17.58 0.93
N PRO A 224 -19.21 17.67 -0.33
CA PRO A 224 -19.63 16.56 -1.18
C PRO A 224 -18.42 15.88 -1.86
N ARG A 225 -18.32 14.54 -1.77
CA ARG A 225 -17.14 13.77 -2.24
C ARG A 225 -16.86 13.94 -3.73
N ASN A 226 -17.92 14.03 -4.53
CA ASN A 226 -17.84 14.19 -5.98
C ASN A 226 -17.05 15.44 -6.41
N ARG A 227 -17.00 16.49 -5.58
CA ARG A 227 -16.21 17.70 -5.84
C ARG A 227 -14.74 17.36 -5.96
N TRP A 228 -14.22 16.58 -5.00
CA TRP A 228 -12.81 16.22 -4.97
C TRP A 228 -12.47 15.24 -6.09
N ILE A 229 -13.32 14.23 -6.30
CA ILE A 229 -13.18 13.26 -7.39
C ILE A 229 -13.11 13.97 -8.75
N GLN A 230 -14.07 14.86 -9.03
CA GLN A 230 -14.09 15.65 -10.26
C GLN A 230 -12.86 16.53 -10.40
N TYR A 231 -12.45 17.22 -9.34
CA TYR A 231 -11.31 18.14 -9.40
C TYR A 231 -10.00 17.41 -9.70
N TYR A 232 -9.74 16.27 -9.05
CA TYR A 232 -8.50 15.53 -9.23
C TYR A 232 -8.51 14.58 -10.45
N ASP A 233 -9.66 14.23 -11.02
CA ASP A 233 -9.71 13.48 -12.28
C ASP A 233 -9.76 14.36 -13.53
N CYS A 234 -10.24 15.60 -13.43
CA CYS A 234 -10.40 16.43 -14.62
C CYS A 234 -9.05 16.80 -15.26
N ILE A 235 -9.06 16.98 -16.58
CA ILE A 235 -7.91 17.45 -17.34
C ILE A 235 -7.87 18.98 -17.25
N ALA A 236 -6.80 19.51 -16.67
CA ALA A 236 -6.48 20.94 -16.72
C ALA A 236 -5.39 21.18 -17.77
N GLU A 237 -5.46 22.31 -18.47
CA GLU A 237 -4.42 22.77 -19.41
C GLU A 237 -4.05 21.76 -20.51
N ASP A 238 -5.01 20.92 -20.94
CA ASP A 238 -4.81 19.82 -21.91
C ASP A 238 -3.62 18.90 -21.58
N ASN A 239 -3.42 18.63 -20.29
CA ASN A 239 -2.28 17.85 -19.80
C ASN A 239 -2.74 16.63 -19.00
N GLU A 240 -2.42 15.43 -19.48
CA GLU A 240 -2.72 14.15 -18.85
C GLU A 240 -2.18 14.06 -17.42
N PHE A 241 -1.04 14.69 -17.13
CA PHE A 241 -0.42 14.64 -15.80
C PHE A 241 -1.24 15.32 -14.71
N THR A 242 -2.23 16.16 -15.04
CA THR A 242 -3.05 16.84 -14.02
C THR A 242 -4.08 15.92 -13.35
N ARG A 243 -4.19 14.67 -13.80
CA ARG A 243 -5.14 13.69 -13.28
C ARG A 243 -4.49 12.79 -12.24
N ALA A 244 -5.19 12.43 -11.18
CA ALA A 244 -4.69 11.43 -10.23
C ALA A 244 -4.83 10.04 -10.82
N GLU A 245 -3.80 9.18 -10.71
CA GLU A 245 -3.85 7.80 -11.20
C GLU A 245 -4.63 6.86 -10.28
N TRP A 246 -4.84 7.30 -9.05
CA TRP A 246 -5.75 6.72 -8.07
C TRP A 246 -6.18 7.82 -7.08
N LEU A 247 -7.29 7.62 -6.39
CA LEU A 247 -7.73 8.48 -5.29
C LEU A 247 -7.95 7.66 -4.01
N GLY A 248 -7.37 8.12 -2.92
CA GLY A 248 -7.65 7.62 -1.58
C GLY A 248 -8.66 8.51 -0.87
N PHE A 249 -9.56 7.91 -0.12
CA PHE A 249 -10.38 8.61 0.87
C PHE A 249 -10.17 7.97 2.24
N ASN A 250 -10.33 8.74 3.31
CA ASN A 250 -10.25 8.23 4.69
C ASN A 250 -11.65 8.13 5.33
N PRO A 251 -12.57 7.26 4.83
CA PRO A 251 -13.92 7.16 5.35
C PRO A 251 -13.98 6.32 6.64
N TYR A 252 -14.15 6.98 7.78
CA TYR A 252 -14.41 6.33 9.08
C TYR A 252 -15.90 6.07 9.32
N VAL A 253 -16.60 5.52 8.33
CA VAL A 253 -18.07 5.54 8.27
C VAL A 253 -18.77 4.30 8.86
N GLU A 254 -18.05 3.19 9.08
CA GLU A 254 -18.60 1.97 9.69
C GLU A 254 -18.09 1.79 11.13
N CYS A 255 -18.94 2.13 12.10
CA CYS A 255 -18.63 2.09 13.52
C CYS A 255 -19.50 1.10 14.31
N ASP A 256 -20.49 0.44 13.69
CA ASP A 256 -21.41 -0.42 14.42
C ASP A 256 -20.77 -1.78 14.68
N THR A 257 -20.65 -2.11 15.96
CA THR A 257 -19.97 -3.31 16.43
C THR A 257 -20.91 -4.35 17.03
N LYS A 258 -22.23 -4.13 16.99
CA LYS A 258 -23.22 -4.99 17.65
C LYS A 258 -24.34 -5.48 16.76
N THR A 259 -24.73 -4.73 15.73
CA THR A 259 -25.96 -5.03 14.99
C THR A 259 -25.77 -5.24 13.49
N ARG A 260 -24.62 -4.84 12.94
CA ARG A 260 -24.32 -4.92 11.51
C ARG A 260 -23.29 -6.02 11.23
N PHE A 261 -23.79 -7.19 10.87
CA PHE A 261 -22.96 -8.34 10.48
C PHE A 261 -23.06 -8.67 9.00
N LYS A 262 -23.94 -7.98 8.28
CA LYS A 262 -24.09 -8.04 6.82
C LYS A 262 -23.92 -6.65 6.21
N TYR A 263 -23.30 -6.60 5.03
CA TYR A 263 -23.10 -5.35 4.30
C TYR A 263 -24.41 -4.59 4.05
N THR A 264 -25.50 -5.30 3.79
CA THR A 264 -26.83 -4.71 3.57
C THR A 264 -27.38 -3.92 4.76
N GLN A 265 -26.77 -4.03 5.94
CA GLN A 265 -27.12 -3.28 7.14
C GLN A 265 -26.23 -2.03 7.32
N SER A 266 -25.14 -1.90 6.56
CA SER A 266 -24.24 -0.75 6.57
C SER A 266 -24.75 0.35 5.64
N THR A 267 -25.72 1.12 6.12
CA THR A 267 -26.31 2.23 5.34
C THR A 267 -25.27 3.27 4.93
N ALA A 268 -24.26 3.54 5.78
CA ALA A 268 -23.22 4.52 5.50
C ALA A 268 -22.28 4.07 4.38
N LEU A 269 -21.84 2.81 4.37
CA LEU A 269 -21.04 2.27 3.27
C LEU A 269 -21.86 2.17 1.98
N GLN A 270 -23.14 1.79 2.04
CA GLN A 270 -24.02 1.76 0.87
C GLN A 270 -24.20 3.15 0.24
N VAL A 271 -24.38 4.19 1.07
CA VAL A 271 -24.43 5.58 0.58
C VAL A 271 -23.09 5.98 -0.06
N LEU A 272 -21.96 5.64 0.57
CA LEU A 272 -20.64 5.91 0.03
C LEU A 272 -20.41 5.24 -1.33
N MET A 273 -20.74 3.95 -1.46
CA MET A 273 -20.60 3.21 -2.72
C MET A 273 -21.53 3.76 -3.80
N LYS A 274 -22.74 4.20 -3.42
CA LYS A 274 -23.66 4.90 -4.33
C LYS A 274 -23.06 6.22 -4.83
N GLU A 275 -22.49 7.04 -3.96
CA GLU A 275 -21.87 8.31 -4.36
C GLU A 275 -20.65 8.11 -5.26
N TYR A 276 -19.79 7.12 -4.96
CA TYR A 276 -18.70 6.73 -5.85
C TYR A 276 -19.22 6.20 -7.18
N LYS A 277 -20.37 5.52 -7.15
CA LYS A 277 -21.04 5.07 -8.36
C LYS A 277 -21.49 6.20 -9.26
N GLU A 278 -22.11 7.22 -8.67
CA GLU A 278 -22.63 8.40 -9.36
C GLU A 278 -21.52 9.38 -9.81
N SER A 279 -20.29 9.22 -9.33
CA SER A 279 -19.15 10.07 -9.71
C SER A 279 -18.63 9.82 -11.13
N ASP A 280 -18.93 8.67 -11.72
CA ASP A 280 -18.38 8.21 -13.01
C ASP A 280 -16.84 8.24 -13.11
N TYR A 281 -16.15 8.13 -11.96
CA TYR A 281 -14.69 8.05 -11.93
C TYR A 281 -14.16 6.72 -12.51
N SER A 282 -13.15 6.83 -13.38
CA SER A 282 -12.67 5.71 -14.21
C SER A 282 -11.39 5.03 -13.72
N ARG A 283 -10.84 5.49 -12.59
CA ARG A 283 -9.56 5.05 -12.01
C ARG A 283 -9.74 4.48 -10.60
N PRO A 284 -8.74 3.80 -10.04
CA PRO A 284 -8.86 3.16 -8.74
C PRO A 284 -9.22 4.15 -7.63
N ILE A 285 -10.23 3.80 -6.83
CA ILE A 285 -10.49 4.42 -5.54
C ILE A 285 -10.10 3.41 -4.46
N MET A 286 -9.40 3.86 -3.43
CA MET A 286 -9.09 3.06 -2.24
C MET A 286 -9.58 3.77 -0.98
N PHE A 287 -9.84 3.00 0.08
CA PHE A 287 -9.91 3.61 1.41
C PHE A 287 -8.46 3.79 1.89
N GLY A 288 -7.95 5.02 1.79
CA GLY A 288 -6.65 5.39 2.33
C GLY A 288 -6.54 5.02 3.80
N GLU A 289 -7.62 5.25 4.55
CA GLU A 289 -7.82 4.83 5.93
C GLU A 289 -9.26 4.33 6.15
N PHE A 290 -9.41 3.36 7.04
CA PHE A 290 -10.70 2.96 7.61
C PHE A 290 -10.51 2.41 9.03
N GLY A 291 -11.61 2.05 9.70
CA GLY A 291 -11.59 1.41 11.01
C GLY A 291 -12.06 2.34 12.13
N CYS A 292 -13.30 2.82 12.03
CA CYS A 292 -13.90 3.69 13.04
C CYS A 292 -13.90 3.05 14.43
N ASN A 293 -13.44 3.78 15.44
CA ASN A 293 -13.30 3.31 16.82
C ASN A 293 -14.42 3.81 17.78
N LEU A 294 -15.52 4.34 17.24
CA LEU A 294 -16.61 4.92 18.06
C LEU A 294 -17.67 3.91 18.49
N GLY A 295 -17.59 2.66 18.02
CA GLY A 295 -18.53 1.60 18.35
C GLY A 295 -18.61 1.31 19.85
N VAL A 296 -19.75 0.80 20.31
CA VAL A 296 -20.00 0.57 21.75
C VAL A 296 -20.10 -0.92 22.05
N ASN A 297 -19.00 -1.53 22.45
CA ASN A 297 -18.92 -2.89 23.00
C ASN A 297 -17.81 -2.99 24.06
N THR A 298 -17.69 -4.16 24.67
CA THR A 298 -16.57 -4.53 25.54
C THR A 298 -16.16 -5.98 25.26
N ILE A 299 -14.88 -6.23 24.99
CA ILE A 299 -14.30 -7.57 24.83
C ILE A 299 -13.08 -7.65 25.76
N ASP A 300 -13.00 -8.67 26.61
CA ASP A 300 -11.91 -8.86 27.59
C ASP A 300 -11.60 -7.63 28.48
N GLY A 301 -12.67 -6.88 28.78
CA GLY A 301 -12.63 -5.64 29.54
C GLY A 301 -12.24 -4.39 28.73
N TRP A 302 -11.80 -4.55 27.48
CA TRP A 302 -11.48 -3.43 26.58
C TRP A 302 -12.74 -2.89 25.92
N GLN A 303 -12.99 -1.59 26.05
CA GLN A 303 -14.12 -0.92 25.40
C GLN A 303 -13.83 -0.59 23.93
N CYS A 304 -14.87 -0.46 23.12
CA CYS A 304 -14.84 0.04 21.74
C CYS A 304 -13.95 -0.79 20.79
N GLN A 305 -14.04 -2.12 20.87
CA GLN A 305 -13.28 -3.04 20.02
C GLN A 305 -13.91 -3.17 18.64
N ARG A 306 -13.17 -2.88 17.58
CA ARG A 306 -13.65 -2.93 16.20
C ARG A 306 -13.90 -4.37 15.76
N GLN A 307 -14.93 -4.55 14.95
CA GLN A 307 -15.30 -5.86 14.37
C GLN A 307 -14.67 -6.07 13.00
N PHE A 308 -14.21 -5.00 12.35
CA PHE A 308 -13.59 -5.02 11.00
C PHE A 308 -14.43 -5.73 9.92
N ASN A 309 -15.76 -5.64 10.03
CA ASN A 309 -16.65 -6.16 9.00
C ASN A 309 -16.46 -5.43 7.66
N ASP A 310 -16.14 -4.14 7.69
CA ASP A 310 -15.78 -3.31 6.55
C ASP A 310 -14.51 -3.81 5.83
N ALA A 311 -13.50 -4.28 6.57
CA ALA A 311 -12.30 -4.91 6.01
C ALA A 311 -12.61 -6.14 5.14
N ARG A 312 -13.58 -6.96 5.57
CA ARG A 312 -14.09 -8.11 4.82
C ARG A 312 -14.96 -7.66 3.64
N TRP A 313 -16.00 -6.86 3.90
CA TRP A 313 -16.97 -6.46 2.88
C TRP A 313 -16.34 -5.72 1.70
N MET A 314 -15.38 -4.85 1.97
CA MET A 314 -14.63 -4.12 0.94
C MET A 314 -13.90 -5.02 -0.06
N ASN A 315 -13.65 -6.29 0.29
CA ASN A 315 -12.96 -7.26 -0.53
C ASN A 315 -13.83 -8.43 -1.01
N GLU A 316 -15.07 -8.56 -0.51
CA GLU A 316 -15.98 -9.66 -0.89
C GLU A 316 -17.31 -9.19 -1.49
N GLU A 317 -17.82 -8.03 -1.08
CA GLU A 317 -19.13 -7.54 -1.52
C GLU A 317 -19.02 -6.92 -2.91
N ARG A 318 -19.88 -7.36 -3.84
CA ARG A 318 -19.82 -6.91 -5.24
C ARG A 318 -19.95 -5.40 -5.38
N ASP A 319 -20.84 -4.79 -4.62
CA ASP A 319 -21.06 -3.33 -4.65
C ASP A 319 -19.81 -2.53 -4.26
N MET A 320 -19.00 -3.05 -3.32
CA MET A 320 -17.74 -2.42 -2.93
C MET A 320 -16.62 -2.81 -3.90
N THR A 321 -16.45 -4.09 -4.23
CA THR A 321 -15.37 -4.58 -5.10
C THR A 321 -15.45 -4.05 -6.53
N ASP A 322 -16.63 -3.69 -7.02
CA ASP A 322 -16.82 -3.02 -8.31
C ASP A 322 -16.38 -1.55 -8.30
N ARG A 323 -16.26 -0.92 -7.12
CA ARG A 323 -16.00 0.53 -6.96
C ARG A 323 -14.63 0.87 -6.41
N ILE A 324 -14.18 0.14 -5.41
CA ILE A 324 -12.92 0.38 -4.72
C ILE A 324 -11.99 -0.82 -4.87
N VAL A 325 -10.70 -0.61 -4.60
CA VAL A 325 -9.66 -1.64 -4.72
C VAL A 325 -9.19 -2.21 -3.38
N GLY A 326 -9.89 -1.92 -2.29
CA GLY A 326 -9.47 -2.24 -0.94
C GLY A 326 -9.10 -0.99 -0.14
N GLY A 327 -8.42 -1.18 0.98
CA GLY A 327 -7.99 -0.06 1.82
C GLY A 327 -7.11 -0.45 3.00
N SER A 328 -6.66 0.57 3.73
CA SER A 328 -5.73 0.40 4.85
C SER A 328 -6.39 0.70 6.19
N VAL A 329 -6.27 -0.22 7.15
CA VAL A 329 -6.75 0.05 8.51
C VAL A 329 -5.85 1.11 9.16
N PHE A 330 -6.47 2.09 9.82
CA PHE A 330 -5.78 3.02 10.70
C PHE A 330 -5.94 2.51 12.15
N GLU A 331 -4.91 1.98 12.79
CA GLU A 331 -3.52 1.77 12.34
C GLU A 331 -2.84 0.59 13.08
N PHE A 332 -1.53 0.37 12.88
CA PHE A 332 -0.80 -0.71 13.58
C PHE A 332 -0.81 -0.53 15.10
N THR A 333 -0.37 0.63 15.61
CA THR A 333 -0.16 0.89 17.04
C THR A 333 -0.82 2.17 17.50
N THR A 334 -1.43 2.14 18.69
CA THR A 334 -1.98 3.35 19.31
C THR A 334 -0.83 4.22 19.80
N GLU A 335 -0.74 5.44 19.27
CA GLU A 335 0.23 6.44 19.72
C GLU A 335 -0.27 7.16 20.98
N LYS A 336 0.61 7.32 21.98
CA LYS A 336 0.26 7.98 23.26
C LYS A 336 -0.15 9.45 23.07
N SER A 337 0.43 10.15 22.09
CA SER A 337 0.10 11.53 21.73
C SER A 337 -1.40 11.74 21.43
N HIS A 338 -2.07 10.72 20.90
CA HIS A 338 -3.49 10.78 20.53
C HIS A 338 -4.43 10.50 21.72
N LEU A 339 -3.95 9.84 22.76
CA LEU A 339 -4.76 9.47 23.93
C LEU A 339 -4.99 10.67 24.84
N ARG A 340 -6.22 10.79 25.39
CA ARG A 340 -6.59 11.94 26.25
C ARG A 340 -5.68 12.10 27.46
N ASN A 341 -5.27 10.98 28.05
CA ASN A 341 -4.42 10.93 29.24
C ASN A 341 -2.99 10.43 28.93
N GLN A 342 -2.61 10.34 27.65
CA GLN A 342 -1.29 9.85 27.21
C GLN A 342 -0.90 8.46 27.77
N SER A 343 -1.91 7.65 28.10
CA SER A 343 -1.73 6.32 28.68
C SER A 343 -2.81 5.38 28.18
N VAL A 344 -2.41 4.16 27.84
CA VAL A 344 -3.31 3.13 27.36
C VAL A 344 -4.13 2.59 28.52
N THR A 345 -5.46 2.69 28.39
CA THR A 345 -6.39 2.11 29.37
C THR A 345 -7.42 1.23 28.67
N LYS A 346 -8.04 0.34 29.43
CA LYS A 346 -9.15 -0.49 28.95
C LYS A 346 -10.41 0.32 28.60
N GLY A 347 -10.51 1.57 29.06
CA GLY A 347 -11.62 2.47 28.78
C GLY A 347 -11.71 2.91 27.32
N LYS A 348 -12.85 3.53 26.98
CA LYS A 348 -13.04 4.23 25.72
C LYS A 348 -12.11 5.44 25.65
N ASP A 349 -11.34 5.54 24.58
CA ASP A 349 -10.56 6.74 24.23
C ASP A 349 -10.68 6.96 22.71
N PRO A 350 -11.02 8.19 22.26
CA PRO A 350 -11.11 8.49 20.83
C PRO A 350 -9.77 8.39 20.09
N GLY A 351 -8.63 8.52 20.77
CA GLY A 351 -7.29 8.39 20.21
C GLY A 351 -6.75 6.96 20.16
N LYS A 352 -7.54 5.97 20.60
CA LYS A 352 -7.17 4.55 20.52
C LYS A 352 -7.42 4.03 19.11
N TYR A 353 -6.52 4.36 18.19
CA TYR A 353 -6.63 4.04 16.76
C TYR A 353 -5.94 2.73 16.38
N GLY A 354 -4.89 2.33 17.09
CA GLY A 354 -4.14 1.13 16.76
C GLY A 354 -4.91 -0.16 17.05
N VAL A 355 -4.59 -1.23 16.33
CA VAL A 355 -5.04 -2.61 16.66
C VAL A 355 -4.31 -3.20 17.86
N GLY A 356 -3.30 -2.50 18.34
CA GLY A 356 -2.58 -2.75 19.59
C GLY A 356 -1.86 -1.49 20.06
N TYR A 357 -0.87 -1.69 20.93
CA TYR A 357 -0.07 -0.63 21.54
C TYR A 357 1.32 -1.14 21.90
N PHE A 358 2.24 -0.24 22.23
CA PHE A 358 3.58 -0.62 22.70
C PHE A 358 3.68 -0.68 24.22
N SER A 359 4.54 -1.60 24.69
CA SER A 359 4.93 -1.78 26.09
C SER A 359 6.45 -2.06 26.18
N PRO A 360 7.16 -1.69 27.26
CA PRO A 360 6.69 -0.96 28.43
C PRO A 360 6.35 0.50 28.13
N ASP A 361 5.77 1.20 29.12
CA ASP A 361 5.29 2.58 28.96
C ASP A 361 6.42 3.59 28.71
N ASP A 362 7.65 3.24 29.05
CA ASP A 362 8.87 4.05 28.92
C ASP A 362 9.75 3.63 27.73
N CYS A 363 9.26 2.74 26.85
CA CYS A 363 10.00 2.28 25.69
C CYS A 363 10.28 3.40 24.67
N ASP A 364 11.46 3.38 24.05
CA ASP A 364 11.98 4.44 23.17
C ASP A 364 12.52 3.93 21.81
N HIS A 365 12.42 2.62 21.55
CA HIS A 365 13.01 1.90 20.41
C HIS A 365 14.55 1.91 20.35
N ASP A 366 15.24 2.54 21.29
CA ASP A 366 16.70 2.65 21.33
C ASP A 366 17.25 1.87 22.53
N THR A 367 17.09 2.42 23.73
CA THR A 367 17.57 1.79 24.97
C THR A 367 16.60 0.75 25.50
N THR A 368 15.30 1.01 25.33
CA THR A 368 14.21 0.18 25.84
C THR A 368 13.32 -0.23 24.68
N PRO A 369 13.38 -1.51 24.25
CA PRO A 369 12.61 -1.99 23.12
C PRO A 369 11.10 -1.85 23.36
N CYS A 370 10.39 -1.25 22.39
CA CYS A 370 8.94 -1.26 22.38
C CYS A 370 8.44 -2.59 21.81
N THR A 371 7.66 -3.31 22.61
CA THR A 371 7.06 -4.58 22.25
C THR A 371 5.57 -4.39 21.98
N PHE A 372 5.10 -4.82 20.81
CA PHE A 372 3.69 -4.77 20.44
C PHE A 372 2.82 -5.64 21.34
N GLN A 373 1.69 -5.09 21.78
CA GLN A 373 0.66 -5.75 22.57
C GLN A 373 -0.68 -5.63 21.83
N PRO A 374 -1.29 -6.75 21.39
CA PRO A 374 -2.54 -6.71 20.66
C PRO A 374 -3.71 -6.33 21.58
N TYR A 375 -4.65 -5.55 21.05
CA TYR A 375 -6.00 -5.47 21.61
C TYR A 375 -6.83 -6.68 21.14
N PRO A 376 -7.95 -7.00 21.81
CA PRO A 376 -8.87 -8.04 21.34
C PRO A 376 -9.33 -7.89 19.88
N GLU A 377 -9.46 -6.66 19.38
CA GLU A 377 -9.82 -6.40 17.98
C GLU A 377 -8.76 -6.86 16.96
N PHE A 378 -7.53 -7.16 17.37
CA PHE A 378 -6.49 -7.74 16.53
C PHE A 378 -6.97 -9.04 15.87
N GLU A 379 -7.60 -9.93 16.64
CA GLU A 379 -8.12 -11.20 16.13
C GLU A 379 -9.29 -11.00 15.16
N ASN A 380 -10.12 -9.96 15.36
CA ASN A 380 -11.20 -9.63 14.43
C ASN A 380 -10.65 -9.18 13.07
N LEU A 381 -9.58 -8.36 13.07
CA LEU A 381 -8.93 -7.95 11.83
C LEU A 381 -8.26 -9.13 11.14
N LYS A 382 -7.54 -9.95 11.91
CA LYS A 382 -6.90 -11.18 11.42
C LYS A 382 -7.93 -12.08 10.75
N GLU A 383 -9.07 -12.30 11.41
CA GLU A 383 -10.16 -13.08 10.84
C GLU A 383 -10.65 -12.47 9.52
N ALA A 384 -10.91 -11.17 9.49
CA ALA A 384 -11.38 -10.49 8.28
C ALA A 384 -10.38 -10.65 7.11
N TYR A 385 -9.09 -10.41 7.33
CA TYR A 385 -8.07 -10.43 6.27
C TYR A 385 -7.63 -11.84 5.84
N THR A 386 -7.57 -12.80 6.76
CA THR A 386 -7.10 -14.16 6.45
C THR A 386 -8.21 -15.04 5.87
N LYS A 387 -9.48 -14.78 6.19
CA LYS A 387 -10.62 -15.53 5.64
C LYS A 387 -11.19 -14.94 4.35
N THR A 388 -10.87 -13.67 4.05
CA THR A 388 -11.26 -13.03 2.78
C THR A 388 -10.68 -13.80 1.60
N LYS A 389 -11.53 -14.21 0.66
CA LYS A 389 -11.08 -14.92 -0.55
C LYS A 389 -10.39 -13.97 -1.53
N ASN A 390 -9.33 -14.44 -2.16
CA ASN A 390 -8.70 -13.72 -3.26
C ASN A 390 -9.66 -13.57 -4.45
N SER A 391 -9.57 -12.44 -5.15
CA SER A 391 -10.33 -12.24 -6.38
C SER A 391 -9.89 -13.23 -7.46
N THR A 392 -10.86 -13.72 -8.22
CA THR A 392 -10.63 -14.57 -9.39
C THR A 392 -10.74 -13.80 -10.71
N LEU A 393 -10.98 -12.48 -10.65
CA LEU A 393 -11.09 -11.65 -11.83
C LEU A 393 -9.71 -11.54 -12.52
N SER A 394 -9.66 -11.94 -13.79
CA SER A 394 -8.49 -11.74 -14.64
C SER A 394 -8.54 -10.41 -15.37
N ILE A 395 -7.38 -9.79 -15.56
CA ILE A 395 -7.19 -8.58 -16.37
C ILE A 395 -7.67 -8.75 -17.81
N ASN A 396 -7.62 -9.98 -18.34
CA ASN A 396 -8.08 -10.29 -19.70
C ASN A 396 -9.61 -10.23 -19.82
N ASP A 397 -10.32 -10.64 -18.76
CA ASP A 397 -11.78 -10.63 -18.71
C ASP A 397 -12.34 -9.28 -18.25
N PHE A 398 -11.51 -8.46 -17.61
CA PHE A 398 -11.93 -7.15 -17.13
C PHE A 398 -12.07 -6.12 -18.26
N VAL A 399 -13.28 -5.57 -18.39
CA VAL A 399 -13.58 -4.46 -19.29
C VAL A 399 -13.95 -3.22 -18.47
N PRO A 400 -13.14 -2.14 -18.51
CA PRO A 400 -13.47 -0.90 -17.80
C PRO A 400 -14.81 -0.33 -18.28
N ALA A 401 -15.75 -0.16 -17.35
CA ALA A 401 -17.06 0.42 -17.63
C ALA A 401 -16.98 1.91 -18.00
N LEU A 402 -15.98 2.62 -17.46
CA LEU A 402 -15.79 4.06 -17.61
C LEU A 402 -14.41 4.32 -18.18
N LYS A 403 -14.31 5.23 -19.16
CA LYS A 403 -13.06 5.51 -19.89
C LYS A 403 -12.73 7.00 -20.01
N ALA A 404 -13.70 7.89 -19.81
CA ALA A 404 -13.52 9.32 -19.96
C ALA A 404 -13.01 9.96 -18.67
N ALA A 405 -12.21 11.02 -18.83
CA ALA A 405 -11.91 11.94 -17.73
C ALA A 405 -13.15 12.75 -17.38
N LEU A 406 -13.31 13.08 -16.10
CA LEU A 406 -14.37 13.97 -15.63
C LEU A 406 -14.15 15.42 -16.11
N ARG A 407 -15.24 16.18 -16.19
CA ARG A 407 -15.18 17.61 -16.51
C ARG A 407 -14.71 18.38 -15.27
N CYS A 408 -13.91 19.42 -15.48
CA CYS A 408 -13.50 20.27 -14.37
C CYS A 408 -14.71 21.01 -13.77
N PRO A 409 -14.75 21.13 -12.42
CA PRO A 409 -15.80 21.88 -11.75
C PRO A 409 -15.74 23.36 -12.12
N ARG A 410 -16.89 23.94 -12.47
CA ARG A 410 -16.98 25.33 -13.00
C ARG A 410 -16.55 26.41 -12.02
N LEU A 411 -16.73 26.17 -10.73
CA LEU A 411 -16.53 27.17 -9.67
C LEU A 411 -15.18 27.04 -8.96
N ILE A 412 -14.37 26.04 -9.31
CA ILE A 412 -13.05 25.86 -8.71
C ILE A 412 -11.99 26.15 -9.77
N PRO A 413 -11.09 27.13 -9.54
CA PRO A 413 -10.02 27.44 -10.48
C PRO A 413 -9.15 26.22 -10.80
N THR A 414 -8.83 26.06 -12.08
CA THR A 414 -7.99 24.97 -12.60
C THR A 414 -6.73 25.45 -13.29
N GLU A 415 -6.48 26.76 -13.31
CA GLU A 415 -5.18 27.31 -13.69
C GLU A 415 -4.14 26.87 -12.66
N LEU A 416 -3.06 26.26 -13.12
CA LEU A 416 -2.02 25.74 -12.26
C LEU A 416 -0.78 26.63 -12.39
N ARG A 417 -0.06 26.79 -11.28
CA ARG A 417 1.27 27.42 -11.33
C ARG A 417 2.18 26.64 -12.28
N LYS A 418 3.20 27.29 -12.84
CA LYS A 418 4.27 26.60 -13.58
C LYS A 418 5.03 25.65 -12.65
N THR A 419 5.59 24.59 -13.24
CA THR A 419 6.51 23.68 -12.55
C THR A 419 7.65 24.50 -11.92
N PRO A 420 7.97 24.29 -10.63
CA PRO A 420 9.07 25.00 -9.97
C PRO A 420 10.39 24.85 -10.72
N ASP A 421 11.14 25.95 -10.84
CA ASP A 421 12.49 25.95 -11.43
C ASP A 421 13.51 25.55 -10.36
N VAL A 422 13.65 24.23 -10.18
CA VAL A 422 14.60 23.61 -9.26
C VAL A 422 15.50 22.66 -10.02
N PRO A 423 16.71 22.34 -9.50
CA PRO A 423 17.56 21.34 -10.12
C PRO A 423 16.80 20.02 -10.35
N LEU A 424 16.80 19.56 -11.59
CA LEU A 424 16.23 18.25 -11.94
C LEU A 424 17.25 17.16 -11.59
N LEU A 425 16.80 16.18 -10.82
CA LEU A 425 17.63 15.04 -10.46
C LEU A 425 17.73 14.07 -11.63
N ASN A 426 18.88 13.42 -11.77
CA ASN A 426 19.00 12.28 -12.67
C ASN A 426 18.11 11.14 -12.18
N CYS A 427 17.40 10.51 -13.10
CA CYS A 427 16.58 9.35 -12.79
C CYS A 427 17.43 8.19 -12.28
N SER A 428 16.97 7.55 -11.20
CA SER A 428 17.67 6.39 -10.64
C SER A 428 17.77 5.25 -11.66
N ALA A 429 18.90 4.57 -11.64
CA ALA A 429 19.11 3.30 -12.35
C ALA A 429 19.47 2.17 -11.37
N ARG A 430 19.24 2.38 -10.06
CA ARG A 430 19.50 1.35 -9.06
C ARG A 430 18.63 0.13 -9.32
N MET A 431 19.21 -1.03 -9.03
CA MET A 431 18.55 -2.33 -9.06
C MET A 431 18.82 -3.01 -7.70
N PRO A 432 18.06 -2.64 -6.65
CA PRO A 432 18.20 -3.24 -5.32
C PRO A 432 18.14 -4.77 -5.38
N LYS A 433 18.84 -5.45 -4.47
CA LYS A 433 18.89 -6.92 -4.45
C LYS A 433 18.18 -7.48 -3.23
N CYS A 434 17.37 -8.52 -3.44
CA CYS A 434 16.74 -9.31 -2.39
C CYS A 434 17.00 -10.78 -2.70
N ASP A 435 17.63 -11.51 -1.78
CA ASP A 435 18.10 -12.90 -1.97
C ASP A 435 18.81 -13.15 -3.33
N GLY A 436 19.60 -12.17 -3.78
CA GLY A 436 20.33 -12.22 -5.06
C GLY A 436 19.53 -11.79 -6.30
N PHE A 437 18.20 -11.67 -6.22
CA PHE A 437 17.35 -11.17 -7.30
C PHE A 437 17.34 -9.64 -7.32
N LYS A 438 17.50 -9.06 -8.51
CA LYS A 438 17.45 -7.61 -8.71
C LYS A 438 15.99 -7.13 -8.80
N SER A 439 15.70 -5.94 -8.30
CA SER A 439 14.43 -5.24 -8.53
C SER A 439 14.52 -4.26 -9.70
N ASN A 440 13.48 -3.45 -9.89
CA ASN A 440 13.30 -2.53 -11.01
C ASN A 440 13.25 -3.27 -12.36
N ASN A 441 12.63 -4.46 -12.36
CA ASN A 441 12.45 -5.28 -13.56
C ASN A 441 11.07 -5.08 -14.21
N GLY A 442 10.19 -4.30 -13.58
CA GLY A 442 8.88 -3.99 -14.12
C GLY A 442 8.91 -3.29 -15.48
N PRO A 443 7.78 -3.30 -16.21
CA PRO A 443 7.68 -2.69 -17.53
C PRO A 443 7.97 -1.18 -17.47
N LYS A 444 8.81 -0.76 -18.40
CA LYS A 444 9.23 0.63 -18.62
C LYS A 444 8.39 1.22 -19.76
N ASP A 445 7.91 2.45 -19.59
CA ASP A 445 7.05 3.10 -20.58
C ASP A 445 7.81 4.12 -21.42
N GLN A 446 8.73 3.63 -22.26
CA GLN A 446 9.52 4.48 -23.15
C GLN A 446 8.66 5.31 -24.11
N ALA A 447 7.47 4.83 -24.46
CA ALA A 447 6.57 5.50 -25.40
C ALA A 447 5.90 6.76 -24.80
N ARG A 448 5.89 6.89 -23.47
CA ARG A 448 5.30 8.04 -22.77
C ARG A 448 6.34 8.86 -22.02
N VAL A 449 7.63 8.67 -22.30
CA VAL A 449 8.69 9.52 -21.76
C VAL A 449 8.58 10.91 -22.37
N VAL A 450 8.43 11.93 -21.53
CA VAL A 450 8.50 13.33 -21.94
C VAL A 450 9.45 14.10 -21.03
N LYS A 451 9.99 15.23 -21.50
CA LYS A 451 10.86 16.07 -20.66
C LYS A 451 10.03 16.73 -19.56
N VAL A 452 10.69 17.04 -18.44
CA VAL A 452 10.05 17.81 -17.37
C VAL A 452 9.66 19.19 -17.91
N GLY A 453 8.41 19.59 -17.66
CA GLY A 453 7.76 20.78 -18.21
C GLY A 453 6.91 20.53 -19.45
N ASP A 454 7.16 19.45 -20.21
CA ASP A 454 6.37 19.11 -21.39
C ASP A 454 5.02 18.49 -20.99
N LYS A 455 3.98 18.84 -21.74
CA LYS A 455 2.65 18.26 -21.55
C LYS A 455 2.54 16.92 -22.26
N LEU A 456 1.78 16.01 -21.68
CA LEU A 456 1.33 14.81 -22.36
C LEU A 456 -0.14 14.96 -22.75
N ALA A 457 -0.46 14.74 -24.03
CA ALA A 457 -1.84 14.81 -24.49
C ALA A 457 -2.71 13.76 -23.76
N PRO A 458 -3.91 14.12 -23.28
CA PRO A 458 -4.81 13.19 -22.62
C PRO A 458 -5.20 12.03 -23.52
N THR A 459 -5.08 10.80 -23.01
CA THR A 459 -5.52 9.60 -23.73
C THR A 459 -7.00 9.34 -23.45
N ARG A 460 -7.81 9.26 -24.51
CA ARG A 460 -9.23 8.84 -24.42
C ARG A 460 -9.41 7.33 -24.24
N GLU A 461 -8.34 6.57 -24.43
CA GLU A 461 -8.29 5.12 -24.23
C GLU A 461 -7.79 4.83 -22.81
N ALA A 462 -8.49 3.94 -22.09
CA ALA A 462 -7.97 3.37 -20.85
C ALA A 462 -6.58 2.78 -21.15
N LEU A 463 -5.59 3.07 -20.29
CA LEU A 463 -4.18 2.62 -20.39
C LEU A 463 -4.08 1.35 -21.22
N ALA A 464 -3.61 1.50 -22.46
CA ALA A 464 -3.83 0.53 -23.50
C ALA A 464 -3.27 -0.84 -23.08
N VAL A 465 -4.13 -1.84 -23.20
CA VAL A 465 -3.92 -3.29 -23.01
C VAL A 465 -2.62 -3.84 -23.65
N LYS A 466 -1.96 -3.08 -24.54
CA LYS A 466 -0.69 -3.45 -25.20
C LYS A 466 0.48 -3.66 -24.24
N GLN A 467 0.65 -2.82 -23.20
CA GLN A 467 1.76 -3.00 -22.25
C GLN A 467 1.54 -4.21 -21.33
N VAL A 468 0.27 -4.48 -20.98
CA VAL A 468 -0.12 -5.62 -20.14
C VAL A 468 0.05 -6.93 -20.89
N ARG A 469 -0.38 -7.01 -22.16
CA ARG A 469 -0.16 -8.21 -22.98
C ARG A 469 1.32 -8.55 -23.13
N ALA A 470 2.19 -7.55 -23.36
CA ALA A 470 3.62 -7.79 -23.43
C ALA A 470 4.23 -8.25 -22.10
N ALA A 471 3.74 -7.74 -20.96
CA ALA A 471 4.19 -8.18 -19.62
C ALA A 471 3.73 -9.62 -19.31
N VAL A 472 2.48 -9.97 -19.63
CA VAL A 472 1.92 -11.31 -19.42
C VAL A 472 2.52 -12.33 -20.42
N GLU A 473 2.63 -11.99 -21.71
CA GLU A 473 3.24 -12.85 -22.73
C GLU A 473 4.77 -12.98 -22.54
N GLY A 474 5.44 -11.94 -22.07
CA GLY A 474 6.87 -11.96 -21.73
C GLY A 474 7.20 -12.83 -20.52
N SER A 475 6.29 -12.92 -19.55
CA SER A 475 6.42 -13.81 -18.38
C SER A 475 6.16 -15.28 -18.73
N ILE A 476 5.24 -15.55 -19.67
CA ILE A 476 4.93 -16.91 -20.17
C ILE A 476 6.05 -17.45 -21.09
N GLY A 477 6.87 -16.57 -21.69
CA GLY A 477 8.01 -16.93 -22.53
C GLY A 477 9.19 -17.61 -21.82
N SER A 478 9.20 -17.61 -20.48
CA SER A 478 10.23 -18.27 -19.67
C SER A 478 9.63 -19.07 -18.51
N GLY A 479 9.11 -20.27 -18.79
CA GLY A 479 8.90 -21.30 -17.77
C GLY A 479 7.47 -21.81 -17.67
N SER A 480 7.31 -23.09 -18.04
CA SER A 480 6.23 -24.04 -17.75
C SER A 480 4.93 -23.54 -17.10
N SER A 481 3.82 -23.82 -17.80
CA SER A 481 2.42 -23.78 -17.34
C SER A 481 2.24 -24.20 -15.86
N PHE A 482 1.78 -23.28 -15.02
CA PHE A 482 1.30 -23.58 -13.66
C PHE A 482 -0.22 -23.74 -13.65
N SER A 483 -0.67 -24.89 -13.16
CA SER A 483 -2.02 -25.09 -12.64
C SER A 483 -2.06 -24.52 -11.22
N ALA A 484 -2.78 -23.42 -11.03
CA ALA A 484 -3.01 -22.85 -9.71
C ALA A 484 -4.21 -23.56 -9.07
N ALA A 485 -3.96 -24.61 -8.30
CA ALA A 485 -4.92 -25.17 -7.36
C ALA A 485 -4.22 -25.95 -6.25
N THR A 486 -3.82 -25.28 -5.18
CA THR A 486 -3.74 -25.92 -3.85
C THR A 486 -3.95 -24.89 -2.74
N ASN A 487 -5.05 -25.06 -2.04
CA ASN A 487 -5.33 -24.49 -0.72
C ASN A 487 -4.24 -24.91 0.27
N LEU A 488 -3.70 -23.97 1.05
CA LEU A 488 -3.07 -24.29 2.33
C LEU A 488 -4.08 -24.04 3.44
N ALA A 489 -4.82 -25.10 3.78
CA ALA A 489 -5.38 -25.23 5.12
C ALA A 489 -4.22 -25.60 6.06
N HIS A 490 -3.96 -24.78 7.07
CA HIS A 490 -3.05 -25.12 8.14
C HIS A 490 -3.69 -26.21 9.02
N ASP A 491 -3.10 -27.40 9.01
CA ASP A 491 -3.29 -28.44 10.04
C ASP A 491 -2.05 -28.38 10.97
N PRO A 492 -2.20 -28.16 12.29
CA PRO A 492 -1.07 -27.97 13.17
C PRO A 492 -0.59 -29.31 13.72
N THR A 493 0.02 -30.15 12.89
CA THR A 493 0.91 -31.20 13.39
C THR A 493 2.04 -31.46 12.41
N THR A 494 3.24 -31.59 12.98
CA THR A 494 4.52 -32.02 12.38
C THR A 494 5.50 -30.94 11.89
N THR A 495 6.56 -30.85 12.70
CA THR A 495 7.97 -30.55 12.37
C THR A 495 8.47 -29.13 12.51
N VAL A 496 8.63 -28.74 13.79
CA VAL A 496 9.69 -27.85 14.27
C VAL A 496 11.04 -28.55 14.12
N MET A 497 11.99 -27.92 13.40
CA MET A 497 13.44 -28.12 13.52
C MET A 497 14.07 -26.73 13.33
N ALA A 498 14.23 -25.95 14.39
CA ALA A 498 15.42 -25.91 15.27
C ALA A 498 16.68 -25.40 14.56
N LEU A 499 17.00 -24.11 14.77
CA LEU A 499 18.37 -23.60 14.71
C LEU A 499 18.65 -22.89 16.05
N LEU A 500 19.14 -23.66 17.01
CA LEU A 500 19.76 -23.21 18.25
C LEU A 500 21.27 -23.41 18.07
N VAL A 501 22.04 -22.33 17.94
CA VAL A 501 23.50 -22.38 17.93
C VAL A 501 23.99 -22.09 19.35
N LEU A 502 24.62 -23.09 19.94
CA LEU A 502 25.23 -23.09 21.27
C LEU A 502 26.65 -22.48 21.17
N ILE A 503 26.93 -21.47 22.00
CA ILE A 503 28.30 -21.02 22.32
C ILE A 503 28.66 -21.61 23.68
N ALA A 504 29.73 -22.42 23.75
CA ALA A 504 30.85 -22.25 24.71
C ALA A 504 31.76 -23.51 24.83
N LEU A 505 33.07 -23.22 24.87
CA LEU A 505 34.23 -23.96 25.43
C LEU A 505 34.98 -24.98 24.56
N ILE A 506 36.07 -24.50 23.93
CA ILE A 506 37.45 -24.80 24.36
C ILE A 506 38.17 -23.47 24.59
#